data_AF-A0A1H8KBN0-F1
#
_entry.id   AF-A0A1H8KBN0-F1
#
_cell.length_a   1.000
_cell.length_b   1.000
_cell.length_c   1.000
_cell.angle_alpha   90.00
_cell.angle_beta   90.00
_cell.angle_gamma   90.00
#
_symmetry.space_group_name_H-M   'P 1'
#
loop_
_entity.id
_entity.type
_entity.pdbx_description
1 polymer ?
#
loop_
_entity_poly.entity_id
_entity_poly.type
_entity_poly.pdbx_seq_one_letter_code
_entity_poly.pdbx_strand_id
1 'polypeptide(L)'
;MQIKFNAIKAAVFAVSVAFSGAAFAGQTYNSNPIIGAGGLVVNFDGQNFNGTPFVGIPVIELTNTVNAQDSFLAFCIQPYTDLQSHTVYTGAAAKLTDNVKALYETSYASAIKDTDSQKAFQLALWELVADDGNIYDNGGSQYFVSGADSSADAAFKMLDLASKHTVLSNTYTYTSFTGVGSNGLASQELLGVQMAAPVPEASTWAMLGLGLGLVGFMGRRKSGQNPKFA
;
A
#
# COMPACT_ATOMS: atom_id res chain seq x y z
N MET A 1 29.94 -34.99 -20.06
CA MET A 1 29.06 -34.88 -18.89
C MET A 1 28.42 -33.50 -18.94
N GLN A 2 27.17 -33.41 -19.41
CA GLN A 2 26.44 -32.15 -19.57
C GLN A 2 25.46 -32.00 -18.40
N ILE A 3 25.57 -30.91 -17.65
CA ILE A 3 24.59 -30.55 -16.62
C ILE A 3 23.65 -29.52 -17.25
N LYS A 4 22.41 -29.94 -17.50
CA LYS A 4 21.32 -29.11 -18.00
C LYS A 4 20.72 -28.36 -16.81
N PHE A 5 20.75 -27.03 -16.84
CA PHE A 5 19.98 -26.21 -15.90
C PHE A 5 18.54 -26.10 -16.40
N ASN A 6 17.64 -26.83 -15.75
CA ASN A 6 16.21 -26.74 -15.99
C ASN A 6 15.66 -25.44 -15.36
N ALA A 7 14.99 -24.64 -16.18
CA ALA A 7 14.26 -23.45 -15.78
C ALA A 7 13.16 -23.81 -14.77
N ILE A 8 13.28 -23.32 -13.54
CA ILE A 8 12.21 -23.36 -12.53
C ILE A 8 11.21 -22.28 -12.92
N LYS A 9 10.07 -22.71 -13.45
CA LYS A 9 8.88 -21.88 -13.64
C LYS A 9 8.33 -21.51 -12.26
N ALA A 10 8.46 -20.25 -11.86
CA ALA A 10 7.82 -19.72 -10.67
C ALA A 10 6.33 -19.46 -10.98
N ALA A 11 5.47 -20.36 -10.50
CA ALA A 11 4.05 -20.09 -10.34
C ALA A 11 3.76 -20.21 -8.84
N VAL A 12 3.69 -19.08 -8.15
CA VAL A 12 3.19 -19.02 -6.78
C VAL A 12 1.77 -18.50 -6.86
N PHE A 13 0.81 -19.42 -6.73
CA PHE A 13 -0.59 -19.08 -6.46
C PHE A 13 -0.67 -18.59 -5.01
N ALA A 14 -1.02 -17.33 -4.81
CA ALA A 14 -1.36 -16.79 -3.51
C ALA A 14 -2.74 -17.32 -3.08
N VAL A 15 -2.77 -18.21 -2.09
CA VAL A 15 -3.99 -18.56 -1.35
C VAL A 15 -4.19 -17.47 -0.30
N SER A 16 -5.18 -16.61 -0.49
CA SER A 16 -5.58 -15.61 0.50
C SER A 16 -6.35 -16.27 1.64
N VAL A 17 -5.65 -16.59 2.72
CA VAL A 17 -6.31 -16.82 4.02
C VAL A 17 -6.67 -15.45 4.58
N ALA A 18 -7.95 -15.22 4.83
CA ALA A 18 -8.45 -14.00 5.46
C ALA A 18 -7.93 -13.93 6.91
N PHE A 19 -6.84 -13.19 7.11
CA PHE A 19 -6.41 -12.77 8.43
C PHE A 19 -7.12 -11.45 8.78
N SER A 20 -7.73 -11.43 9.96
CA SER A 20 -8.30 -10.25 10.60
C SER A 20 -7.28 -9.10 10.61
N GLY A 21 -7.68 -7.93 10.11
CA GLY A 21 -6.84 -6.80 9.71
C GLY A 21 -6.10 -6.05 10.82
N ALA A 22 -5.23 -6.72 11.56
CA ALA A 22 -4.19 -6.09 12.37
C ALA A 22 -2.88 -6.86 12.20
N ALA A 23 -2.12 -6.61 11.13
CA ALA A 23 -0.86 -7.35 10.93
C ALA A 23 0.40 -6.49 10.80
N PHE A 24 0.32 -5.16 10.65
CA PHE A 24 1.53 -4.35 10.51
C PHE A 24 1.89 -3.44 11.70
N ALA A 25 0.92 -3.04 12.54
CA ALA A 25 1.17 -2.12 13.64
C ALA A 25 2.00 -2.76 14.76
N GLY A 26 3.08 -2.09 15.19
CA GLY A 26 3.98 -2.53 16.26
C GLY A 26 4.95 -3.66 15.88
N GLN A 27 4.90 -4.12 14.63
CA GLN A 27 5.78 -5.16 14.10
C GLN A 27 7.01 -4.54 13.45
N THR A 28 8.10 -5.30 13.42
CA THR A 28 9.36 -4.90 12.79
C THR A 28 9.58 -5.61 11.46
N TYR A 29 10.15 -4.89 10.50
CA TYR A 29 10.39 -5.34 9.14
C TYR A 29 11.82 -5.03 8.71
N ASN A 30 12.44 -5.95 7.99
CA ASN A 30 13.69 -5.67 7.30
C ASN A 30 13.39 -5.09 5.92
N SER A 31 14.17 -4.09 5.50
CA SER A 31 14.14 -3.60 4.13
C SER A 31 14.97 -4.49 3.21
N ASN A 32 14.33 -5.06 2.20
CA ASN A 32 14.97 -5.82 1.14
C ASN A 32 14.82 -5.03 -0.18
N PRO A 33 15.87 -4.32 -0.63
CA PRO A 33 15.85 -3.69 -1.94
C PRO A 33 15.64 -4.76 -3.01
N ILE A 34 14.61 -4.60 -3.84
CA ILE A 34 14.38 -5.57 -4.91
C ILE A 34 15.36 -5.28 -6.03
N ILE A 35 16.27 -6.24 -6.28
CA ILE A 35 17.26 -6.14 -7.35
C ILE A 35 16.53 -6.07 -8.70
N GLY A 36 16.70 -4.95 -9.41
CA GLY A 36 16.09 -4.70 -10.71
C GLY A 36 14.72 -4.00 -10.65
N ALA A 37 14.19 -3.71 -9.46
CA ALA A 37 12.97 -2.89 -9.31
C ALA A 37 13.30 -1.46 -8.88
N GLY A 38 12.41 -0.52 -9.24
CA GLY A 38 12.71 0.90 -9.21
C GLY A 38 13.66 1.31 -10.35
N GLY A 39 14.45 2.36 -10.14
CA GLY A 39 15.46 2.77 -11.11
C GLY A 39 15.75 4.25 -11.11
N LEU A 40 16.48 4.68 -12.13
CA LEU A 40 16.77 6.09 -12.38
C LEU A 40 15.75 6.64 -13.37
N VAL A 41 15.10 7.74 -13.00
CA VAL A 41 14.33 8.59 -13.91
C VAL A 41 15.18 9.82 -14.21
N VAL A 42 15.26 10.20 -15.48
CA VAL A 42 16.10 11.32 -15.93
C VAL A 42 15.22 12.45 -16.44
N ASN A 43 15.56 13.67 -16.05
CA ASN A 43 14.77 14.87 -16.30
C ASN A 43 15.69 16.06 -16.55
N PHE A 44 16.28 16.13 -17.74
CA PHE A 44 17.28 17.16 -18.07
C PHE A 44 16.73 18.58 -18.08
N ASP A 45 15.44 18.73 -18.42
CA ASP A 45 14.77 20.03 -18.57
C ASP A 45 13.76 20.31 -17.44
N GLY A 46 13.81 19.52 -16.36
CA GLY A 46 12.98 19.71 -15.18
C GLY A 46 13.78 19.61 -13.90
N GLN A 47 13.09 19.43 -12.77
CA GLN A 47 13.71 19.34 -11.45
C GLN A 47 13.08 18.26 -10.60
N ASN A 48 13.87 17.67 -9.73
CA ASN A 48 13.39 16.86 -8.63
C ASN A 48 13.51 17.62 -7.31
N PHE A 49 13.04 17.00 -6.23
CA PHE A 49 13.12 17.53 -4.87
C PHE A 49 14.53 17.93 -4.39
N ASN A 50 15.58 17.44 -5.06
CA ASN A 50 16.98 17.77 -4.76
C ASN A 50 17.60 18.75 -5.78
N GLY A 51 16.81 19.31 -6.71
CA GLY A 51 17.28 20.22 -7.75
C GLY A 51 18.20 19.58 -8.79
N THR A 52 18.13 18.25 -8.96
CA THR A 52 18.96 17.48 -9.89
C THR A 52 18.12 16.85 -11.01
N PRO A 53 18.71 16.60 -12.20
CA PRO A 53 18.01 15.95 -13.29
C PRO A 53 17.90 14.42 -13.11
N PHE A 54 18.35 13.87 -11.98
CA PHE A 54 18.45 12.44 -11.74
C PHE A 54 17.64 12.04 -10.51
N VAL A 55 16.59 11.25 -10.71
CA VAL A 55 15.71 10.80 -9.62
C VAL A 55 15.91 9.32 -9.40
N GLY A 56 16.53 8.96 -8.27
CA GLY A 56 16.61 7.59 -7.82
C GLY A 56 15.29 7.17 -7.18
N ILE A 57 14.61 6.18 -7.77
CA ILE A 57 13.38 5.61 -7.25
C ILE A 57 13.68 4.23 -6.67
N PRO A 58 13.77 4.10 -5.33
CA PRO A 58 13.88 2.79 -4.70
C PRO A 58 12.50 2.14 -4.61
N VAL A 59 12.43 0.84 -4.91
CA VAL A 59 11.29 -0.01 -4.56
C VAL A 59 11.75 -0.97 -3.47
N ILE A 60 11.06 -0.92 -2.33
CA ILE A 60 11.48 -1.64 -1.13
C ILE A 60 10.45 -2.71 -0.84
N GLU A 61 10.90 -3.95 -0.75
CA GLU A 61 10.12 -5.00 -0.11
C GLU A 61 10.39 -4.96 1.38
N LEU A 62 9.31 -4.85 2.16
CA LEU A 62 9.39 -5.03 3.61
C LEU A 62 9.06 -6.49 3.91
N THR A 63 9.92 -7.15 4.68
CA THR A 63 9.70 -8.52 5.14
C THR A 63 9.70 -8.55 6.66
N ASN A 64 8.64 -9.10 7.25
CA ASN A 64 8.50 -9.18 8.70
C ASN A 64 9.66 -9.98 9.32
N THR A 65 10.24 -9.48 10.41
CA THR A 65 11.41 -10.10 11.05
C THR A 65 11.09 -11.43 11.75
N VAL A 66 9.82 -11.69 12.04
CA VAL A 66 9.35 -12.91 12.72
C VAL A 66 8.70 -13.88 11.74
N ASN A 67 7.93 -13.37 10.77
CA ASN A 67 7.24 -14.18 9.78
C ASN A 67 7.67 -13.80 8.36
N ALA A 68 8.66 -14.48 7.80
CA ALA A 68 9.17 -14.18 6.46
C ALA A 68 8.15 -14.33 5.32
N GLN A 69 6.99 -14.98 5.55
CA GLN A 69 5.88 -15.06 4.59
C GLN A 69 5.06 -13.75 4.52
N ASP A 70 5.21 -12.88 5.53
CA ASP A 70 4.60 -11.56 5.56
C ASP A 70 5.57 -10.56 4.93
N SER A 71 5.52 -10.50 3.59
CA SER A 71 6.25 -9.54 2.79
C SER A 71 5.36 -8.80 1.80
N PHE A 72 5.70 -7.55 1.53
CA PHE A 72 4.94 -6.67 0.66
C PHE A 72 5.79 -5.50 0.17
N LEU A 73 5.36 -4.88 -0.92
CA LEU A 73 5.97 -3.67 -1.45
C LEU A 73 5.56 -2.45 -0.62
N ALA A 74 6.53 -1.59 -0.32
CA ALA A 74 6.31 -0.30 0.31
C ALA A 74 6.93 0.81 -0.54
N PHE A 75 6.25 1.96 -0.58
CA PHE A 75 6.65 3.13 -1.36
C PHE A 75 7.08 4.27 -0.45
N CYS A 76 8.07 5.06 -0.86
CA CYS A 76 8.57 6.18 -0.06
C CYS A 76 7.54 7.32 0.00
N ILE A 77 7.36 7.92 1.17
CA ILE A 77 6.52 9.12 1.36
C ILE A 77 7.30 10.33 1.88
N GLN A 78 8.63 10.21 2.00
CA GLN A 78 9.53 11.29 2.43
C GLN A 78 10.64 11.51 1.39
N PRO A 79 10.36 12.19 0.27
CA PRO A 79 11.33 12.33 -0.84
C PRO A 79 12.62 13.09 -0.48
N TYR A 80 12.61 13.90 0.59
CA TYR A 80 13.77 14.66 1.05
C TYR A 80 14.67 13.90 2.03
N THR A 81 14.31 12.67 2.38
CA THR A 81 15.08 11.85 3.32
C THR A 81 15.72 10.69 2.58
N ASP A 82 17.02 10.47 2.83
CA ASP A 82 17.73 9.37 2.21
C ASP A 82 17.35 8.02 2.83
N LEU A 83 17.25 7.00 1.98
CA LEU A 83 17.17 5.61 2.41
C LEU A 83 18.49 5.20 3.09
N GLN A 84 18.42 4.77 4.34
CA GLN A 84 19.59 4.24 5.05
C GLN A 84 19.82 2.75 4.75
N SER A 85 21.08 2.32 4.84
CA SER A 85 21.43 0.91 4.64
C SER A 85 21.01 0.04 5.84
N HIS A 86 20.57 -1.19 5.55
CA HIS A 86 20.14 -2.18 6.55
C HIS A 86 19.10 -1.62 7.52
N THR A 87 18.10 -0.92 6.97
CA THR A 87 17.08 -0.26 7.77
C THR A 87 16.09 -1.27 8.33
N VAL A 88 15.82 -1.15 9.63
CA VAL A 88 14.72 -1.84 10.29
C VAL A 88 13.57 -0.86 10.44
N TYR A 89 12.40 -1.29 9.97
CA TYR A 89 11.18 -0.50 9.91
C TYR A 89 10.19 -0.95 10.99
N THR A 90 9.51 0.01 11.60
CA THR A 90 8.41 -0.24 12.55
C THR A 90 7.12 0.32 11.99
N GLY A 91 6.07 -0.52 11.93
CA GLY A 91 4.77 -0.15 11.37
C GLY A 91 3.86 0.56 12.36
N ALA A 92 3.16 1.59 11.90
CA ALA A 92 2.09 2.29 12.62
C ALA A 92 0.96 2.67 11.64
N ALA A 93 -0.25 2.87 12.15
CA ALA A 93 -1.38 3.29 11.32
C ALA A 93 -1.06 4.61 10.60
N ALA A 94 -1.21 4.66 9.28
CA ALA A 94 -0.96 5.87 8.51
C ALA A 94 -2.17 6.80 8.51
N LYS A 95 -1.92 8.11 8.61
CA LYS A 95 -2.91 9.15 8.36
C LYS A 95 -2.61 9.81 7.01
N LEU A 96 -3.44 9.51 6.01
CA LEU A 96 -3.25 9.98 4.64
C LEU A 96 -4.35 10.95 4.20
N THR A 97 -4.03 11.81 3.25
CA THR A 97 -5.00 12.63 2.52
C THR A 97 -5.85 11.75 1.59
N ASP A 98 -7.01 12.25 1.20
CA ASP A 98 -7.91 11.50 0.32
C ASP A 98 -7.35 11.36 -1.10
N ASN A 99 -6.53 12.31 -1.57
CA ASN A 99 -5.84 12.20 -2.86
C ASN A 99 -4.86 11.02 -2.88
N VAL A 100 -4.09 10.82 -1.80
CA VAL A 100 -3.18 9.67 -1.70
C VAL A 100 -3.98 8.37 -1.69
N LYS A 101 -5.08 8.30 -0.92
CA LYS A 101 -5.95 7.11 -0.93
C LYS A 101 -6.53 6.84 -2.32
N ALA A 102 -6.95 7.88 -3.03
CA ALA A 102 -7.46 7.77 -4.40
C ALA A 102 -6.39 7.26 -5.37
N LEU A 103 -5.14 7.68 -5.23
CA LEU A 103 -4.02 7.15 -6.01
C LEU A 103 -3.85 5.63 -5.76
N TYR A 104 -3.89 5.20 -4.50
CA TYR A 104 -3.79 3.77 -4.17
C TYR A 104 -4.99 2.97 -4.72
N GLU A 105 -6.21 3.47 -4.57
CA GLU A 105 -7.42 2.79 -5.06
C GLU A 105 -7.46 2.65 -6.59
N THR A 106 -6.95 3.65 -7.32
CA THR A 106 -6.99 3.65 -8.78
C THR A 106 -5.77 2.98 -9.43
N SER A 107 -4.59 3.07 -8.81
CA SER A 107 -3.32 2.81 -9.48
C SER A 107 -2.43 1.78 -8.79
N TYR A 108 -2.65 1.43 -7.51
CA TYR A 108 -1.75 0.50 -6.81
C TYR A 108 -1.72 -0.90 -7.43
N ALA A 109 -2.88 -1.41 -7.85
CA ALA A 109 -2.97 -2.75 -8.43
C ALA A 109 -2.21 -2.90 -9.76
N SER A 110 -2.09 -1.82 -10.55
CA SER A 110 -1.21 -1.80 -11.73
C SER A 110 0.24 -1.51 -11.35
N ALA A 111 0.48 -0.62 -10.39
CA ALA A 111 1.81 -0.25 -9.91
C ALA A 111 2.66 -1.47 -9.54
N ILE A 112 2.07 -2.47 -8.86
CA ILE A 112 2.84 -3.63 -8.37
C ILE A 112 3.17 -4.69 -9.44
N LYS A 113 2.80 -4.49 -10.71
CA LYS A 113 2.97 -5.51 -11.76
C LYS A 113 4.34 -5.51 -12.42
N ASP A 114 4.97 -4.36 -12.55
CA ASP A 114 6.23 -4.18 -13.26
C ASP A 114 6.97 -2.94 -12.78
N THR A 115 8.25 -2.84 -13.15
CA THR A 115 9.18 -1.82 -12.63
C THR A 115 8.89 -0.41 -13.12
N ASP A 116 8.33 -0.26 -14.33
CA ASP A 116 8.01 1.05 -14.89
C ASP A 116 6.75 1.62 -14.23
N SER A 117 5.75 0.76 -14.00
CA SER A 117 4.56 1.10 -13.22
C SER A 117 4.91 1.48 -11.78
N GLN A 118 5.90 0.83 -11.15
CA GLN A 118 6.39 1.20 -9.82
C GLN A 118 7.06 2.57 -9.80
N LYS A 119 7.87 2.90 -10.81
CA LYS A 119 8.51 4.23 -10.94
C LYS A 119 7.47 5.33 -11.08
N ALA A 120 6.52 5.14 -12.00
CA ALA A 120 5.41 6.07 -12.21
C ALA A 120 4.59 6.29 -10.94
N PHE A 121 4.29 5.21 -10.22
CA PHE A 121 3.53 5.29 -8.97
C PHE A 121 4.30 6.04 -7.89
N GLN A 122 5.61 5.82 -7.76
CA GLN A 122 6.44 6.54 -6.78
C GLN A 122 6.50 8.05 -7.07
N LEU A 123 6.63 8.44 -8.34
CA LEU A 123 6.60 9.85 -8.74
C LEU A 123 5.23 10.48 -8.41
N ALA A 124 4.14 9.85 -8.83
CA ALA A 124 2.79 10.32 -8.52
C ALA A 124 2.53 10.40 -7.00
N LEU A 125 3.06 9.46 -6.23
CA LEU A 125 2.94 9.49 -4.78
C LEU A 125 3.70 10.68 -4.19
N TRP A 126 4.93 10.94 -4.64
CA TRP A 126 5.71 12.09 -4.16
C TRP A 126 5.05 13.43 -4.48
N GLU A 127 4.46 13.57 -5.66
CA GLU A 127 3.67 14.76 -6.02
C GLU A 127 2.53 15.04 -5.02
N LEU A 128 1.79 14.00 -4.61
CA LEU A 128 0.66 14.17 -3.70
C LEU A 128 1.04 14.37 -2.23
N VAL A 129 2.21 13.89 -1.80
CA VAL A 129 2.65 13.97 -0.39
C VAL A 129 3.55 15.15 -0.11
N ALA A 130 4.30 15.64 -1.11
CA ALA A 130 5.37 16.61 -0.91
C ALA A 130 5.34 17.80 -1.87
N ASP A 131 4.38 17.87 -2.81
CA ASP A 131 4.25 18.97 -3.75
C ASP A 131 2.79 19.35 -4.03
N ASP A 132 2.45 19.73 -5.26
CA ASP A 132 1.15 20.30 -5.64
C ASP A 132 0.21 19.31 -6.36
N GLY A 133 0.67 18.09 -6.64
CA GLY A 133 -0.10 17.07 -7.35
C GLY A 133 -0.11 17.23 -8.87
N ASN A 134 0.72 18.12 -9.43
CA ASN A 134 0.88 18.36 -10.85
C ASN A 134 2.35 18.22 -11.25
N ILE A 135 2.72 17.01 -11.67
CA ILE A 135 4.08 16.66 -12.12
C ILE A 135 4.61 17.51 -13.28
N TYR A 136 3.76 18.30 -13.94
CA TYR A 136 4.13 19.21 -15.04
C TYR A 136 4.03 20.70 -14.65
N ASP A 137 3.94 21.04 -13.37
CA ASP A 137 4.05 22.43 -12.92
C ASP A 137 5.52 22.86 -12.75
N ASN A 138 6.01 23.75 -13.61
CA ASN A 138 7.37 24.30 -13.52
C ASN A 138 7.57 25.23 -12.29
N GLY A 139 6.53 25.49 -11.51
CA GLY A 139 6.61 26.13 -10.20
C GLY A 139 6.72 25.15 -9.03
N GLY A 140 6.48 23.86 -9.24
CA GLY A 140 6.50 22.81 -8.22
C GLY A 140 7.91 22.45 -7.75
N SER A 141 8.01 21.82 -6.59
CA SER A 141 9.25 21.27 -6.05
C SER A 141 9.80 20.12 -6.90
N GLN A 142 8.92 19.40 -7.59
CA GLN A 142 9.21 18.44 -8.63
C GLN A 142 8.45 18.84 -9.90
N TYR A 143 9.16 18.81 -11.04
CA TYR A 143 8.59 19.18 -12.33
C TYR A 143 9.26 18.37 -13.42
N PHE A 144 8.48 17.77 -14.30
CA PHE A 144 8.94 17.10 -15.50
C PHE A 144 8.41 17.77 -16.75
N VAL A 145 9.18 17.72 -17.84
CA VAL A 145 8.68 18.12 -19.15
C VAL A 145 7.82 16.99 -19.73
N SER A 146 6.59 17.31 -20.12
CA SER A 146 5.69 16.32 -20.75
C SER A 146 6.33 15.69 -21.99
N GLY A 147 6.30 14.35 -22.06
CA GLY A 147 6.91 13.58 -23.15
C GLY A 147 8.42 13.35 -23.03
N ALA A 148 9.08 13.89 -22.01
CA ALA A 148 10.52 13.69 -21.81
C ALA A 148 10.86 12.35 -21.15
N ASP A 149 9.97 11.82 -20.31
CA ASP A 149 10.14 10.52 -19.64
C ASP A 149 8.81 9.77 -19.55
N SER A 150 8.81 8.49 -19.91
CA SER A 150 7.61 7.65 -19.94
C SER A 150 7.06 7.35 -18.54
N SER A 151 7.90 7.33 -17.51
CA SER A 151 7.49 7.14 -16.11
C SER A 151 6.79 8.39 -15.59
N ALA A 152 7.28 9.58 -15.95
CA ALA A 152 6.62 10.85 -15.62
C ALA A 152 5.26 10.97 -16.32
N ASP A 153 5.17 10.59 -17.60
CA ASP A 153 3.89 10.57 -18.34
C ASP A 153 2.89 9.55 -17.76
N ALA A 154 3.39 8.41 -17.28
CA ALA A 154 2.55 7.44 -16.58
C ALA A 154 2.11 7.94 -15.20
N ALA A 155 2.99 8.64 -14.47
CA ALA A 155 2.65 9.27 -13.19
C ALA A 155 1.56 10.33 -13.37
N PHE A 156 1.66 11.17 -14.39
CA PHE A 156 0.61 12.14 -14.75
C PHE A 156 -0.76 11.46 -14.95
N LYS A 157 -0.80 10.32 -15.66
CA LYS A 157 -2.06 9.57 -15.84
C LYS A 157 -2.60 9.03 -14.51
N MET A 158 -1.73 8.57 -13.62
CA MET A 158 -2.14 8.10 -12.29
C MET A 158 -2.71 9.25 -11.43
N LEU A 159 -2.08 10.44 -11.49
CA LEU A 159 -2.57 11.65 -10.84
C LEU A 159 -3.93 12.10 -11.39
N ASP A 160 -4.09 12.08 -12.71
CA ASP A 160 -5.36 12.40 -13.38
C ASP A 160 -6.48 11.43 -12.97
N LEU A 161 -6.20 10.12 -12.92
CA LEU A 161 -7.15 9.11 -12.43
C LEU A 161 -7.52 9.34 -10.96
N ALA A 162 -6.52 9.61 -10.10
CA ALA A 162 -6.74 9.89 -8.69
C ALA A 162 -7.63 11.13 -8.47
N SER A 163 -7.38 12.22 -9.21
CA SER A 163 -8.15 13.47 -9.11
C SER A 163 -9.62 13.31 -9.50
N LYS A 164 -9.92 12.36 -10.40
CA LYS A 164 -11.28 12.04 -10.85
C LYS A 164 -11.99 11.06 -9.91
N HIS A 165 -11.27 10.42 -9.00
CA HIS A 165 -11.80 9.44 -8.06
C HIS A 165 -12.31 10.13 -6.80
N THR A 166 -13.54 10.64 -6.88
CA THR A 166 -14.16 11.49 -5.84
C THR A 166 -14.81 10.73 -4.69
N VAL A 167 -15.00 9.41 -4.81
CA VAL A 167 -15.63 8.57 -3.78
C VAL A 167 -14.68 7.44 -3.42
N LEU A 168 -14.11 7.51 -2.21
CA LEU A 168 -13.21 6.50 -1.70
C LEU A 168 -13.95 5.23 -1.27
N SER A 169 -13.46 4.09 -1.72
CA SER A 169 -13.97 2.77 -1.39
C SER A 169 -13.36 2.21 -0.10
N ASN A 170 -12.30 2.84 0.41
CA ASN A 170 -11.48 2.36 1.53
C ASN A 170 -11.00 0.92 1.33
N THR A 171 -10.59 0.59 0.09
CA THR A 171 -10.17 -0.76 -0.31
C THR A 171 -8.93 -1.24 0.45
N TYR A 172 -8.13 -0.30 0.97
CA TYR A 172 -6.87 -0.59 1.61
C TYR A 172 -6.84 -0.10 3.06
N THR A 173 -6.15 -0.87 3.90
CA THR A 173 -5.62 -0.41 5.18
C THR A 173 -4.18 0.06 4.98
N TYR A 174 -3.86 1.25 5.48
CA TYR A 174 -2.60 1.93 5.24
C TYR A 174 -1.71 1.90 6.49
N THR A 175 -0.45 1.51 6.32
CA THR A 175 0.53 1.50 7.40
C THR A 175 1.76 2.30 6.99
N SER A 176 2.12 3.25 7.84
CA SER A 176 3.37 4.00 7.75
C SER A 176 4.47 3.21 8.45
N PHE A 177 5.64 3.18 7.84
CA PHE A 177 6.81 2.49 8.33
C PHE A 177 7.92 3.50 8.55
N THR A 178 8.27 3.71 9.82
CA THR A 178 9.40 4.56 10.21
C THR A 178 10.64 3.67 10.37
N GLY A 179 11.75 4.09 9.76
CA GLY A 179 12.95 3.27 9.66
C GLY A 179 14.14 3.88 10.38
N VAL A 180 14.97 3.03 10.98
CA VAL A 180 16.28 3.41 11.51
C VAL A 180 17.35 2.51 10.87
N GLY A 181 18.37 3.15 10.28
CA GLY A 181 19.50 2.46 9.66
C GLY A 181 20.47 1.87 10.68
N SER A 182 21.37 1.01 10.21
CA SER A 182 22.44 0.41 11.03
C SER A 182 23.41 1.43 11.68
N ASN A 183 23.49 2.63 11.11
CA ASN A 183 24.24 3.77 11.64
C ASN A 183 23.47 4.58 12.71
N GLY A 184 22.24 4.18 13.05
CA GLY A 184 21.38 4.88 14.01
C GLY A 184 20.69 6.13 13.43
N LEU A 185 20.86 6.43 12.14
CA LEU A 185 20.18 7.55 11.49
C LEU A 185 18.77 7.14 11.05
N ALA A 186 17.85 8.11 11.06
CA ALA A 186 16.53 7.92 10.50
C ALA A 186 16.62 7.68 8.99
N SER A 187 15.83 6.72 8.52
CA SER A 187 15.63 6.43 7.10
C SER A 187 14.30 7.00 6.64
N GLN A 188 14.15 7.20 5.34
CA GLN A 188 12.90 7.62 4.73
C GLN A 188 11.72 6.76 5.19
N GLU A 189 10.60 7.41 5.50
CA GLU A 189 9.34 6.78 5.85
C GLU A 189 8.71 6.13 4.60
N LEU A 190 8.18 4.92 4.79
CA LEU A 190 7.52 4.14 3.73
C LEU A 190 6.05 3.95 4.02
N LEU A 191 5.27 3.74 2.97
CA LEU A 191 3.85 3.47 3.02
C LEU A 191 3.57 2.10 2.37
N GLY A 192 3.04 1.19 3.18
CA GLY A 192 2.56 -0.11 2.73
C GLY A 192 1.05 -0.24 2.91
N VAL A 193 0.45 -1.14 2.13
CA VAL A 193 -0.99 -1.39 2.16
C VAL A 193 -1.34 -2.86 2.24
N GLN A 194 -2.47 -3.12 2.89
CA GLN A 194 -3.16 -4.41 2.90
C GLN A 194 -4.57 -4.20 2.35
N MET A 195 -5.13 -5.22 1.69
CA MET A 195 -6.55 -5.22 1.40
C MET A 195 -7.33 -5.10 2.71
N ALA A 196 -8.21 -4.12 2.80
CA ALA A 196 -9.13 -4.01 3.91
C ALA A 196 -9.98 -5.28 3.94
N ALA A 197 -10.02 -5.96 5.09
CA ALA A 197 -10.93 -7.08 5.27
C ALA A 197 -12.36 -6.58 5.04
N PRO A 198 -13.22 -7.31 4.31
CA PRO A 198 -14.61 -6.92 4.15
C PRO A 198 -15.23 -6.77 5.54
N VAL A 199 -15.64 -5.55 5.89
CA VAL A 199 -16.43 -5.32 7.10
C VAL A 199 -17.74 -6.07 6.88
N PRO A 200 -18.16 -6.99 7.79
CA PRO A 200 -19.45 -7.64 7.66
C PRO A 200 -20.53 -6.56 7.67
N GLU A 201 -21.08 -6.29 6.49
CA GLU A 201 -22.11 -5.27 6.34
C GLU A 201 -23.34 -5.65 7.19
N ALA A 202 -24.21 -4.66 7.42
CA ALA A 202 -25.37 -4.72 8.30
C ALA A 202 -26.26 -5.98 8.13
N SER A 203 -26.17 -6.70 7.02
CA SER A 203 -26.79 -8.01 6.81
C SER A 203 -26.38 -9.06 7.86
N THR A 204 -25.16 -9.00 8.39
CA THR A 204 -24.71 -9.91 9.47
C THR A 204 -25.39 -9.56 10.79
N TRP A 205 -25.52 -8.27 11.10
CA TRP A 205 -26.28 -7.80 12.26
C TRP A 205 -27.77 -8.08 12.10
N ALA A 206 -28.32 -7.96 10.90
CA ALA A 206 -29.70 -8.30 10.60
C ALA A 206 -29.96 -9.81 10.74
N MET A 207 -29.03 -10.67 10.29
CA MET A 207 -29.12 -12.13 10.47
C MET A 207 -28.92 -12.56 11.92
N LEU A 208 -28.01 -11.91 12.66
CA LEU A 208 -27.85 -12.11 14.10
C LEU A 208 -29.11 -11.65 14.86
N GLY A 209 -29.65 -10.48 14.51
CA GLY A 209 -30.88 -9.92 15.07
C GLY A 209 -32.10 -10.79 14.76
N LEU A 210 -32.23 -11.30 13.55
CA LEU A 210 -33.27 -12.27 13.17
C LEU A 210 -33.09 -13.59 13.92
N GLY A 211 -31.87 -14.12 14.03
CA GLY A 211 -31.56 -15.34 14.77
C GLY A 211 -31.94 -15.22 16.26
N LEU A 212 -31.57 -14.11 16.91
CA LEU A 212 -31.95 -13.84 18.30
C LEU A 212 -33.44 -13.55 18.45
N GLY A 213 -34.08 -12.91 17.48
CA GLY A 213 -35.53 -12.68 17.45
C GLY A 213 -36.32 -13.98 17.41
N LEU A 214 -35.89 -14.95 16.60
CA LEU A 214 -36.53 -16.27 16.51
C LEU A 214 -36.38 -17.07 17.81
N VAL A 215 -35.20 -17.05 18.44
CA VAL A 215 -34.95 -17.72 19.72
C VAL A 215 -35.77 -17.09 20.86
N GLY A 216 -35.85 -15.76 20.92
CA GLY A 216 -36.68 -15.04 21.88
C GLY A 216 -38.19 -15.34 21.72
N PHE A 217 -38.66 -15.45 20.47
CA PHE A 217 -40.05 -15.81 20.18
C PHE A 217 -40.39 -17.26 20.57
N MET A 218 -39.47 -18.21 20.34
CA MET A 218 -39.64 -19.60 20.75
C MET A 218 -39.58 -19.77 22.28
N GLY A 219 -38.78 -18.97 22.99
CA GLY A 219 -38.70 -18.98 24.45
C GLY A 219 -40.00 -18.58 25.15
N ARG A 220 -40.73 -17.60 24.62
CA ARG A 220 -42.04 -17.17 25.16
C ARG A 220 -43.11 -18.27 25.10
N ARG A 221 -43.03 -19.19 24.13
CA ARG A 221 -44.06 -20.21 23.91
C ARG A 221 -44.00 -21.37 24.92
N LYS A 222 -42.86 -21.59 25.58
CA LYS A 222 -42.69 -22.66 26.59
C LYS A 222 -43.06 -22.26 28.01
N SER A 223 -43.25 -20.96 28.30
CA SER A 223 -43.64 -20.49 29.65
C SER A 223 -45.15 -20.56 29.93
N GLY A 224 -45.97 -21.03 28.98
CA GLY A 224 -47.43 -21.02 29.07
C GLY A 224 -48.10 -22.33 29.52
N GLN A 225 -47.36 -23.41 29.74
CA GLN A 225 -47.94 -24.67 30.22
C GLN A 225 -47.64 -24.87 31.71
N ASN A 226 -48.48 -24.27 32.56
CA ASN A 226 -48.69 -24.74 33.92
C ASN A 226 -49.55 -26.02 33.85
N PRO A 227 -49.06 -27.20 34.24
CA PRO A 227 -49.92 -28.37 34.42
C PRO A 227 -50.81 -28.11 35.64
N LYS A 228 -52.13 -27.98 35.41
CA LYS A 228 -53.11 -28.06 36.49
C LYS A 228 -53.25 -29.53 36.87
N PHE A 229 -52.82 -29.86 38.09
CA PHE A 229 -53.20 -31.08 38.78
C PHE A 229 -54.68 -30.97 39.17
N ALA A 230 -55.50 -31.90 38.69
CA ALA A 230 -56.76 -32.35 39.28
C ALA A 230 -57.16 -33.68 38.63
#